data_AF-A0A1V5B7W6-F1
#
_entry.id   AF-A0A1V5B7W6-F1
#
_cell.length_a   1.000
_cell.length_b   1.000
_cell.length_c   1.000
_cell.angle_alpha   90.00
_cell.angle_beta   90.00
_cell.angle_gamma   90.00
#
_symmetry.space_group_name_H-M   'P 1'
#
loop_
_entity.id
_entity.type
_entity.pdbx_description
1 polymer ?
#
loop_
_entity_poly.entity_id
_entity_poly.type
_entity_poly.pdbx_seq_one_letter_code
_entity_poly.pdbx_strand_id
1 'polypeptide(L)'
;MDKIIKNLAIGLVALIILAPLGLLAVGETFGEWGPEEVKEKLGFVPPGLEQLSSLWSAPMPDYALPEQGDSMSTAAMTYILSAVIGVIVCGGLLYFIGKKVAKD
;
A
#
# COMPACT_ATOMS: atom_id res chain seq x y z
N MET A 1 -17.78 20.14 13.93
CA MET A 1 -16.99 18.89 14.06
C MET A 1 -16.67 18.73 15.53
N ASP A 2 -17.07 17.60 16.11
CA ASP A 2 -16.76 17.28 17.50
C ASP A 2 -15.24 17.19 17.71
N LYS A 3 -14.78 17.43 18.95
CA LYS A 3 -13.36 17.54 19.27
C LYS A 3 -12.58 16.26 18.93
N ILE A 4 -13.23 15.11 19.05
CA ILE A 4 -12.64 13.79 18.77
C ILE A 4 -12.40 13.65 17.27
N ILE A 5 -13.43 13.85 16.44
CA ILE A 5 -13.30 13.79 14.97
C ILE A 5 -12.30 14.83 14.47
N LYS A 6 -12.27 16.03 15.07
CA LYS A 6 -11.25 17.04 14.72
C LYS A 6 -9.82 16.56 14.99
N ASN A 7 -9.57 16.02 16.18
CA ASN A 7 -8.23 15.53 16.54
C ASN A 7 -7.82 14.33 15.67
N LEU A 8 -8.76 13.42 15.41
CA LEU A 8 -8.53 12.28 14.51
C LEU A 8 -8.18 12.76 13.10
N ALA A 9 -8.94 13.70 12.55
CA ALA A 9 -8.69 14.26 11.22
C ALA A 9 -7.30 14.91 11.13
N ILE A 10 -6.90 15.68 12.16
CA ILE A 10 -5.55 16.27 12.22
C ILE A 10 -4.48 15.17 12.21
N GLY A 11 -4.65 14.12 13.03
CA GLY A 11 -3.72 12.99 13.07
C GLY A 11 -3.61 12.28 11.71
N LEU A 12 -4.73 12.02 11.06
CA LEU A 12 -4.76 11.39 9.73
C LEU A 12 -4.08 12.26 8.67
N VAL A 13 -4.32 13.58 8.66
CA VAL A 13 -3.66 14.50 7.74
C VAL A 13 -2.14 14.51 7.98
N ALA A 14 -1.70 14.51 9.24
CA ALA A 14 -0.28 14.42 9.56
C ALA A 14 0.34 13.11 9.02
N LEU A 15 -0.34 11.96 9.20
CA LEU A 15 0.12 10.68 8.67
C LEU A 15 0.17 10.65 7.13
N ILE A 16 -0.81 11.25 6.45
CA ILE A 16 -0.82 11.36 4.97
C ILE A 16 0.39 12.15 4.48
N ILE A 17 0.76 13.24 5.16
CA ILE A 17 1.93 14.05 4.81
C ILE A 17 3.24 13.29 5.04
N LEU A 18 3.29 12.44 6.08
CA LEU A 18 4.47 11.64 6.40
C LEU A 18 4.59 10.37 5.53
N ALA A 19 3.49 9.86 4.98
CA ALA A 19 3.47 8.66 4.14
C ALA A 19 4.49 8.66 2.98
N PRO A 20 4.69 9.73 2.19
CA PRO A 20 5.67 9.75 1.11
C PRO A 20 7.13 9.73 1.58
N LEU A 21 7.43 9.91 2.87
CA LEU A 21 8.80 9.73 3.39
C LEU A 21 9.31 8.30 3.17
N GLY A 22 8.41 7.32 3.00
CA GLY A 22 8.75 5.96 2.61
C GLY A 22 9.53 5.86 1.29
N LEU A 23 9.38 6.83 0.37
CA LEU A 23 10.15 6.88 -0.88
C LEU A 23 11.66 7.08 -0.68
N LEU A 24 12.08 7.50 0.52
CA LEU A 24 13.49 7.66 0.88
C LEU A 24 14.05 6.41 1.57
N ALA A 25 13.21 5.44 1.92
CA ALA A 25 13.65 4.21 2.55
C ALA A 25 14.40 3.33 1.55
N VAL A 26 15.46 2.66 2.01
CA VAL A 26 16.25 1.75 1.19
C VAL A 26 15.74 0.34 1.37
N GLY A 27 15.49 -0.35 0.26
CA GLY A 27 15.03 -1.75 0.20
C GLY A 27 13.56 -1.88 -0.18
N GLU A 28 13.11 -3.14 -0.27
CA GLU A 28 11.75 -3.46 -0.71
C GLU A 28 10.67 -2.99 0.26
N THR A 29 9.51 -2.64 -0.30
CA THR A 29 8.41 -2.07 0.48
C THR A 29 7.85 -3.10 1.47
N PHE A 30 7.41 -2.62 2.63
CA PHE A 30 6.87 -3.49 3.66
C PHE A 30 5.57 -4.14 3.18
N GLY A 31 5.55 -5.46 3.09
CA GLY A 31 4.40 -6.23 2.60
C GLY A 31 4.52 -6.71 1.15
N GLU A 32 5.55 -6.29 0.42
CA GLU A 32 5.86 -6.78 -0.93
C GLU A 32 7.00 -7.82 -0.96
N TRP A 33 7.51 -8.25 0.20
CA TRP A 33 8.58 -9.24 0.24
C TRP A 33 8.13 -10.59 -0.32
N GLY A 34 8.86 -11.05 -1.33
CA GLY A 34 8.73 -12.37 -1.92
C GLY A 34 9.61 -13.42 -1.23
N PRO A 35 9.51 -14.68 -1.70
CA PRO A 35 10.41 -15.76 -1.30
C PRO A 35 11.90 -15.39 -1.40
N GLU A 36 12.28 -14.62 -2.41
CA GLU A 36 13.65 -14.23 -2.73
C GLU A 36 14.23 -13.31 -1.66
N GLU A 37 13.52 -12.24 -1.30
CA GLU A 37 13.93 -11.28 -0.25
C GLU A 37 13.98 -11.96 1.12
N VAL A 38 13.02 -12.85 1.39
CA VAL A 38 12.99 -13.62 2.63
C VAL A 38 14.18 -14.57 2.71
N LYS A 39 14.54 -15.23 1.61
CA LYS A 39 15.74 -16.07 1.53
C LYS A 39 17.02 -15.27 1.71
N GLU A 40 17.11 -14.07 1.15
CA GLU A 40 18.27 -13.20 1.31
C GLU A 40 18.45 -12.79 2.78
N LYS A 41 17.36 -12.45 3.47
CA LYS A 41 17.40 -11.99 4.87
C LYS A 41 17.53 -13.11 5.89
N LEU A 42 16.88 -14.26 5.66
CA LEU A 42 16.78 -15.36 6.63
C LEU A 42 17.63 -16.59 6.26
N GLY A 43 18.13 -16.68 5.02
CA GLY A 43 18.89 -17.82 4.51
C GLY A 43 18.05 -18.99 4.02
N PHE A 44 16.72 -18.94 4.16
CA PHE A 44 15.80 -19.97 3.67
C PHE A 44 14.40 -19.38 3.36
N VAL A 45 13.61 -20.11 2.57
CA VAL A 45 12.21 -19.78 2.29
C VAL A 45 11.30 -20.63 3.17
N PRO A 46 10.40 -20.04 3.97
CA PRO A 46 9.40 -20.81 4.69
C PRO A 46 8.51 -21.60 3.71
N PRO A 47 8.25 -22.91 3.93
CA PRO A 47 7.49 -23.73 2.98
C PRO A 47 6.09 -23.20 2.68
N GLY A 48 5.43 -22.57 3.67
CA GLY A 48 4.13 -21.94 3.46
C GLY A 48 4.22 -20.71 2.55
N LEU A 49 5.30 -19.93 2.62
CA LEU A 49 5.51 -18.80 1.72
C LEU A 49 5.74 -19.30 0.28
N GLU A 50 6.55 -20.34 0.11
CA GLU A 50 6.82 -20.95 -1.19
C GLU A 50 5.55 -21.47 -1.87
N GLN A 51 4.61 -22.05 -1.10
CA GLN A 51 3.36 -22.58 -1.64
C GLN A 51 2.30 -21.51 -1.91
N LEU A 52 2.30 -20.41 -1.14
CA LEU A 52 1.25 -19.40 -1.20
C LEU A 52 1.64 -18.19 -2.06
N SER A 53 2.93 -17.96 -2.30
CA SER A 53 3.42 -16.79 -3.08
C SER A 53 2.88 -16.77 -4.52
N SER A 54 2.61 -17.94 -5.12
CA SER A 54 2.05 -18.03 -6.47
C SER A 54 0.54 -17.83 -6.56
N LEU A 55 -0.19 -17.76 -5.43
CA LEU A 55 -1.65 -17.67 -5.43
C LEU A 55 -2.17 -16.27 -5.75
N TRP A 56 -1.35 -15.25 -5.50
CA TRP A 56 -1.74 -13.86 -5.70
C TRP A 56 -0.55 -13.04 -6.16
N SER A 57 -0.76 -12.28 -7.23
CA SER A 57 0.17 -11.24 -7.67
C SER A 57 -0.54 -9.90 -7.58
N ALA A 58 0.14 -8.91 -7.00
CA ALA A 58 -0.40 -7.56 -6.91
C ALA A 58 -0.68 -6.99 -8.32
N PRO A 59 -1.81 -6.30 -8.54
CA PRO A 59 -2.11 -5.70 -9.85
C PRO A 59 -1.11 -4.63 -10.30
N MET A 60 -0.46 -3.96 -9.36
CA MET A 60 0.63 -2.99 -9.57
C MET A 60 1.74 -3.31 -8.56
N PRO A 61 2.65 -4.25 -8.87
CA PRO A 61 3.81 -4.49 -8.03
C PRO A 61 4.70 -3.24 -7.99
N ASP A 62 5.39 -3.02 -6.88
CA ASP A 62 6.32 -1.91 -6.64
C ASP A 62 5.68 -0.52 -6.82
N TYR A 63 4.34 -0.46 -6.80
CA TYR A 63 3.54 0.72 -7.13
C TYR A 63 3.90 1.32 -8.51
N ALA A 64 4.38 0.50 -9.42
CA ALA A 64 4.92 0.90 -10.71
C ALA A 64 3.93 0.67 -11.88
N LEU A 65 4.07 1.48 -12.93
CA LEU A 65 3.39 1.25 -14.21
C LEU A 65 4.30 0.49 -15.18
N PRO A 66 3.74 -0.40 -16.05
CA PRO A 66 4.54 -1.24 -16.96
C PRO A 66 5.47 -0.50 -17.93
N GLU A 67 5.19 0.79 -18.21
CA GLU A 67 5.98 1.64 -19.11
C GLU A 67 6.49 2.91 -18.40
N GLN A 68 6.74 2.85 -17.10
CA GLN A 68 7.31 4.00 -16.39
C GLN A 68 8.80 4.16 -16.73
N GLY A 69 9.23 5.39 -17.07
CA GLY A 69 10.65 5.69 -17.22
C GLY A 69 11.38 5.76 -15.87
N ASP A 70 12.71 5.61 -15.90
CA ASP A 70 13.59 5.51 -14.70
C ASP A 70 13.76 6.81 -13.89
N SER A 71 12.90 7.80 -14.08
CA SER A 71 12.98 9.07 -13.36
C SER A 71 12.39 8.93 -11.95
N MET A 72 13.13 9.37 -10.93
CA MET A 72 12.67 9.44 -9.54
C MET A 72 11.35 10.21 -9.40
N SER A 73 11.14 11.25 -10.23
CA SER A 73 9.89 12.02 -10.22
C SER A 73 8.70 11.19 -10.73
N THR A 74 8.92 10.32 -11.72
CA THR A 74 7.90 9.44 -12.27
C THR A 74 7.53 8.37 -11.24
N ALA A 75 8.53 7.75 -10.60
CA ALA A 75 8.31 6.77 -9.53
C ALA A 75 7.55 7.36 -8.33
N ALA A 76 7.91 8.57 -7.88
CA ALA A 76 7.18 9.25 -6.81
C ALA A 76 5.72 9.55 -7.20
N MET A 77 5.49 9.94 -8.45
CA MET A 77 4.15 10.23 -8.96
C MET A 77 3.29 8.97 -9.07
N THR A 78 3.84 7.87 -9.60
CA THR A 78 3.12 6.59 -9.70
C THR A 78 2.82 6.01 -8.33
N TYR A 79 3.75 6.11 -7.39
CA TYR A 79 3.53 5.74 -5.99
C TYR A 79 2.37 6.51 -5.34
N ILE A 80 2.37 7.84 -5.43
CA ILE A 80 1.30 8.68 -4.87
C ILE A 80 -0.04 8.38 -5.56
N LEU A 81 -0.02 8.20 -6.88
CA LEU A 81 -1.22 7.86 -7.64
C LEU A 81 -1.81 6.51 -7.19
N SER A 82 -0.95 5.50 -7.00
CA SER A 82 -1.36 4.18 -6.50
C SER A 82 -1.97 4.28 -5.11
N ALA A 83 -1.39 5.08 -4.20
CA ALA A 83 -1.95 5.33 -2.87
C ALA A 83 -3.34 5.97 -2.94
N VAL A 84 -3.54 6.98 -3.80
CA VAL A 84 -4.84 7.64 -4.00
C VAL A 84 -5.88 6.65 -4.53
N ILE A 85 -5.52 5.86 -5.54
CA ILE A 85 -6.41 4.82 -6.11
C ILE A 85 -6.79 3.82 -5.02
N GLY A 86 -5.83 3.32 -4.26
CA GLY A 86 -6.06 2.38 -3.17
C GLY A 86 -7.02 2.93 -2.12
N VAL A 87 -6.85 4.19 -1.68
CA VAL A 87 -7.74 4.84 -0.72
C VAL A 87 -9.17 4.98 -1.27
N ILE A 88 -9.31 5.37 -2.54
CA ILE A 88 -10.63 5.51 -3.18
C ILE A 88 -11.33 4.15 -3.27
N VAL A 89 -10.62 3.11 -3.71
CA VAL A 89 -11.19 1.76 -3.86
C VAL A 89 -11.57 1.20 -2.49
N CYS A 90 -10.65 1.16 -1.54
CA CYS A 90 -10.91 0.61 -0.20
C CYS A 90 -11.97 1.42 0.55
N GLY A 91 -11.85 2.75 0.57
CA GLY A 91 -12.81 3.63 1.22
C GLY A 91 -14.20 3.55 0.58
N GLY A 92 -14.26 3.49 -0.75
CA GLY A 92 -15.50 3.28 -1.50
C GLY A 92 -16.16 1.95 -1.16
N LEU A 93 -15.41 0.84 -1.21
CA LEU A 93 -15.90 -0.48 -0.85
C LEU A 93 -16.45 -0.53 0.57
N LEU A 94 -15.68 -0.03 1.55
CA LEU A 94 -16.11 0.04 2.95
C LEU A 94 -17.39 0.87 3.11
N TYR A 95 -17.47 2.02 2.44
CA TYR A 95 -18.66 2.86 2.48
C TYR A 95 -19.88 2.16 1.89
N PHE A 96 -19.76 1.52 0.72
CA PHE A 96 -20.88 0.82 0.08
C PHE A 96 -21.34 -0.39 0.89
N ILE A 97 -20.41 -1.19 1.42
CA ILE A 97 -20.73 -2.32 2.30
C ILE A 97 -21.40 -1.82 3.58
N GLY A 98 -20.80 -0.84 4.25
CA GLY A 98 -21.35 -0.27 5.48
C GLY A 98 -22.75 0.33 5.27
N LYS A 99 -22.96 1.04 4.15
CA LYS A 99 -24.28 1.58 3.77
C LYS A 99 -25.31 0.47 3.57
N LYS A 100 -24.92 -0.67 3.00
CA LYS A 100 -25.83 -1.80 2.81
C LYS A 100 -26.17 -2.45 4.15
N VAL A 101 -25.17 -2.72 4.99
CA VAL A 101 -25.34 -3.32 6.33
C VAL A 101 -26.18 -2.45 7.25
N ALA A 102 -26.01 -1.13 7.22
CA ALA A 102 -26.76 -0.20 8.08
C ALA A 102 -28.18 0.11 7.60
N LYS A 103 -28.55 -0.36 6.40
CA LYS A 103 -29.89 -0.16 5.81
C LYS A 103 -30.81 -1.37 6.05
N ASP A 104 -30.25 -2.51 6.44
CA ASP A 104 -30.97 -3.65 7.00
C ASP A 104 -31.20 -3.44 8.51
#